data_AF-A0A1G3UT14-F1
#
_entry.id   AF-A0A1G3UT14-F1
#
_cell.length_a   1.000
_cell.length_b   1.000
_cell.length_c   1.000
_cell.angle_alpha   90.00
_cell.angle_beta   90.00
_cell.angle_gamma   90.00
#
_symmetry.space_group_name_H-M   'P 1'
#
loop_
_entity.id
_entity.type
_entity.pdbx_description
1 polymer ?
#
loop_
_entity_poly.entity_id
_entity_poly.type
_entity_poly.pdbx_seq_one_letter_code
_entity_poly.pdbx_strand_id
1 'polypeptide(L)'
;MTQTITVTDAVRNFSELLNNIRYRGERYTILKGGKPAATIGPAAGSMKERKLSDLKEIVRNLPRLEDDGDAFARDVAQAIAVQPPVSEGIPWA
;
A
#
# COMPACT_ATOMS: atom_id res chain seq x y z
N MET A 1 -1.68 -7.57 -1.42
CA MET A 1 -1.80 -8.47 -2.58
C MET A 1 -3.28 -8.62 -2.92
N THR A 2 -3.64 -8.65 -4.19
CA THR A 2 -5.03 -8.80 -4.63
C THR A 2 -5.30 -10.28 -4.93
N GLN A 3 -6.24 -10.89 -4.21
CA GLN A 3 -6.62 -12.29 -4.40
C GLN A 3 -7.75 -12.41 -5.43
N THR A 4 -7.91 -13.58 -6.04
CA THR A 4 -8.96 -13.83 -7.05
C THR A 4 -9.88 -14.96 -6.59
N ILE A 5 -11.19 -14.74 -6.65
CA ILE A 5 -12.22 -15.70 -6.20
C ILE A 5 -13.37 -15.75 -7.19
N THR A 6 -14.12 -16.84 -7.23
CA THR A 6 -15.33 -16.91 -8.06
C THR A 6 -16.51 -16.24 -7.36
N VAL A 7 -17.54 -15.85 -8.13
CA VAL A 7 -18.83 -15.37 -7.56
C VAL A 7 -19.41 -16.38 -6.57
N THR A 8 -19.33 -17.69 -6.89
CA THR A 8 -19.90 -18.73 -6.04
C THR A 8 -19.17 -18.84 -4.70
N ASP A 9 -17.84 -18.73 -4.70
CA ASP A 9 -17.04 -18.75 -3.48
C ASP A 9 -17.28 -17.48 -2.65
N ALA A 10 -17.39 -16.33 -3.32
CA ALA A 10 -17.67 -15.06 -2.68
C ALA A 10 -19.00 -15.08 -1.91
N VAL A 11 -20.04 -15.70 -2.49
CA VAL A 11 -21.36 -15.82 -1.84
C VAL A 11 -21.31 -16.78 -0.65
N ARG A 12 -20.64 -17.94 -0.81
CA ARG A 12 -20.53 -18.93 0.27
C ARG A 12 -19.76 -18.41 1.48
N ASN A 13 -18.70 -17.63 1.25
CA ASN A 13 -17.77 -17.20 2.29
C ASN A 13 -17.84 -15.69 2.57
N PHE A 14 -18.96 -15.03 2.22
CA PHE A 14 -19.04 -13.56 2.21
C PHE A 14 -18.68 -12.91 3.55
N SER A 15 -19.15 -13.48 4.66
CA SER A 15 -18.87 -12.97 6.01
C SER A 15 -17.38 -13.04 6.38
N GLU A 16 -16.71 -14.15 6.03
CA GLU A 16 -15.27 -14.31 6.25
C GLU A 16 -14.47 -13.33 5.39
N LEU A 17 -14.87 -13.19 4.12
CA LEU A 17 -14.28 -12.27 3.17
C LEU A 17 -14.36 -10.81 3.69
N LEU A 18 -15.51 -10.39 4.23
CA LEU A 18 -15.67 -9.08 4.87
C LEU A 18 -14.79 -8.91 6.12
N ASN A 19 -14.65 -9.95 6.94
CA ASN A 19 -13.74 -9.90 8.10
C ASN A 19 -12.29 -9.71 7.65
N ASN A 20 -11.86 -10.43 6.62
CA ASN A 20 -10.52 -10.33 6.08
C ASN A 20 -10.26 -8.93 5.50
N ILE A 21 -11.24 -8.39 4.76
CA ILE A 21 -11.19 -7.01 4.28
C ILE A 21 -11.08 -6.02 5.45
N ARG A 22 -11.94 -6.15 6.48
CA ARG A 22 -12.01 -5.20 7.60
C ARG A 22 -10.78 -5.24 8.50
N TYR A 23 -10.31 -6.42 8.86
CA TYR A 23 -9.28 -6.61 9.88
C TYR A 23 -7.87 -6.76 9.29
N ARG A 24 -7.75 -7.29 8.06
CA ARG A 24 -6.46 -7.50 7.37
C ARG A 24 -6.24 -6.58 6.18
N GLY A 25 -7.25 -5.82 5.77
CA GLY A 25 -7.12 -4.88 4.64
C GLY A 25 -7.00 -5.57 3.28
N GLU A 26 -7.40 -6.84 3.20
CA GLU A 26 -7.30 -7.64 1.98
C GLU A 26 -8.19 -7.11 0.86
N ARG A 27 -7.82 -7.39 -0.39
CA ARG A 27 -8.57 -7.01 -1.59
C ARG A 27 -8.78 -8.23 -2.47
N TYR A 28 -9.98 -8.35 -3.02
CA TYR A 28 -10.41 -9.50 -3.79
C TYR A 28 -10.95 -9.07 -5.16
N THR A 29 -10.61 -9.81 -6.20
CA THR A 29 -11.19 -9.74 -7.54
C THR A 29 -12.18 -10.89 -7.69
N ILE A 30 -13.45 -10.56 -7.97
CA ILE A 30 -14.53 -11.51 -8.13
C ILE A 30 -14.67 -11.85 -9.62
N LEU A 31 -14.56 -13.14 -9.95
CA LEU A 31 -14.73 -13.67 -11.29
C LEU A 31 -16.15 -14.19 -11.53
N LYS A 32 -16.78 -13.75 -12.62
CA LYS A 32 -18.05 -14.28 -13.13
C LYS A 32 -17.80 -14.97 -14.48
N GLY A 33 -18.06 -16.28 -14.55
CA GLY A 33 -17.77 -17.07 -15.76
C GLY A 33 -16.30 -17.04 -16.16
N GLY A 34 -15.39 -17.05 -15.18
CA GLY A 34 -13.93 -17.00 -15.41
C GLY A 34 -13.37 -15.63 -15.76
N LYS A 35 -14.19 -14.58 -15.89
CA LYS A 35 -13.75 -13.22 -16.20
C LYS A 35 -13.90 -12.28 -14.99
N PRO A 36 -12.96 -11.36 -14.75
CA PRO A 36 -13.10 -10.35 -13.70
C PRO A 36 -14.37 -9.52 -13.90
N ALA A 37 -15.21 -9.48 -12.87
CA ALA A 37 -16.48 -8.77 -12.90
C ALA A 37 -16.51 -7.60 -11.91
N ALA A 38 -15.87 -7.73 -10.75
CA ALA A 38 -15.82 -6.70 -9.73
C ALA A 38 -14.61 -6.87 -8.80
N THR A 39 -14.26 -5.82 -8.08
CA THR A 39 -13.31 -5.86 -6.96
C THR A 39 -13.99 -5.41 -5.68
N ILE A 40 -13.69 -6.08 -4.57
CA ILE A 40 -14.13 -5.70 -3.23
C ILE A 40 -12.92 -5.58 -2.32
N GLY A 41 -12.93 -4.55 -1.46
CA GLY A 41 -11.82 -4.24 -0.58
C GLY A 41 -12.25 -3.28 0.52
N PRO A 42 -11.30 -2.76 1.31
CA PRO A 42 -11.61 -1.84 2.39
C PRO A 42 -12.34 -0.62 1.83
N ALA A 43 -13.35 -0.13 2.56
CA ALA A 43 -14.01 1.10 2.16
C ALA A 43 -13.00 2.26 2.15
N ALA A 44 -13.21 3.25 1.30
CA ALA A 44 -12.33 4.43 1.27
C ALA A 44 -12.26 5.06 2.68
N GLY A 45 -11.05 5.25 3.19
CA GLY A 45 -10.81 5.75 4.55
C GLY A 45 -11.01 4.73 5.69
N SER A 46 -11.43 3.48 5.41
CA SER A 46 -11.57 2.45 6.45
C SER A 46 -10.28 1.69 6.74
N MET A 47 -9.23 1.93 5.96
CA MET A 47 -7.91 1.41 6.29
C MET A 47 -7.44 2.17 7.51
N LYS A 48 -7.12 1.46 8.60
CA LYS A 48 -6.59 2.08 9.82
C LYS A 48 -5.51 3.07 9.43
N GLU A 49 -5.75 4.34 9.71
CA GLU A 49 -4.71 5.36 9.64
C GLU A 49 -3.54 4.86 10.49
N ARG A 50 -2.38 4.67 9.86
CA ARG A 50 -1.18 4.23 10.55
C ARG A 50 -0.73 5.39 11.41
N LYS A 51 -0.44 5.11 12.68
CA LYS A 51 0.11 6.13 13.57
C LYS A 51 1.54 6.44 13.15
N LEU A 52 2.03 7.64 13.47
CA LEU A 52 3.44 7.96 13.27
C LEU A 52 4.38 6.97 14.00
N SER A 53 3.92 6.39 15.11
CA SER A 53 4.63 5.30 15.80
C SER A 53 4.88 4.07 14.93
N ASP A 54 4.03 3.82 13.94
CA ASP A 54 4.11 2.65 13.06
C ASP A 54 5.11 2.88 11.91
N LEU A 55 5.58 4.12 11.70
CA LEU A 55 6.48 4.48 10.61
C LEU A 55 7.77 3.66 10.63
N LYS A 56 8.34 3.43 11.82
CA LYS A 56 9.55 2.62 11.98
C LYS A 56 9.36 1.21 11.46
N GLU A 57 8.20 0.61 11.72
CA GLU A 57 7.87 -0.74 11.26
C GLU A 57 7.60 -0.77 9.76
N ILE A 58 6.94 0.26 9.22
CA ILE A 58 6.71 0.42 7.78
C ILE A 58 8.03 0.46 7.04
N VAL A 59 8.96 1.33 7.45
CA VAL A 59 10.28 1.48 6.79
C VAL A 59 11.07 0.17 6.82
N ARG A 60 10.98 -0.61 7.89
CA ARG A 60 11.66 -1.91 8.00
C ARG A 60 11.12 -2.99 7.07
N ASN A 61 9.84 -2.90 6.70
CA ASN A 61 9.15 -3.90 5.86
C ASN A 61 9.00 -3.44 4.40
N LEU A 62 9.56 -2.29 4.02
CA LEU A 62 9.59 -1.89 2.62
C LEU A 62 10.43 -2.89 1.81
N PRO A 63 10.02 -3.20 0.56
CA PRO A 63 10.85 -4.00 -0.32
C PRO A 63 12.22 -3.33 -0.48
N ARG A 64 13.27 -4.15 -0.50
CA ARG A 64 14.61 -3.64 -0.80
C ARG A 64 14.64 -3.17 -2.25
N LEU A 65 15.31 -2.04 -2.49
CA LEU A 65 15.80 -1.74 -3.82
C LEU A 65 16.71 -2.91 -4.22
N GLU A 66 16.53 -3.44 -5.42
CA GLU A 66 17.32 -4.57 -5.93
C GLU A 66 18.76 -4.11 -6.23
N ASP A 67 19.37 -4.56 -7.31
CA ASP A 67 20.80 -4.34 -7.57
C ASP A 67 21.23 -2.86 -7.63
N ASP A 68 20.28 -1.94 -7.85
CA ASP A 68 20.53 -0.48 -7.95
C ASP A 68 20.46 0.27 -6.61
N GLY A 69 20.26 -0.41 -5.48
CA GLY A 69 20.09 0.25 -4.17
C GLY A 69 21.24 1.19 -3.78
N ASP A 70 22.49 0.77 -4.01
CA ASP A 70 23.68 1.58 -3.71
C ASP A 70 23.89 2.74 -4.68
N ALA A 71 23.46 2.58 -5.94
CA ALA A 71 23.48 3.66 -6.91
C ALA A 71 22.46 4.74 -6.52
N PHE A 72 21.22 4.33 -6.22
CA PHE A 72 20.17 5.23 -5.77
C PHE A 72 20.56 5.96 -4.47
N ALA A 73 21.16 5.26 -3.51
CA ALA A 73 21.63 5.88 -2.26
C ALA A 73 22.68 6.98 -2.51
N ARG A 74 23.60 6.78 -3.47
CA ARG A 74 24.58 7.79 -3.86
C ARG A 74 23.92 9.00 -4.52
N ASP A 75 22.97 8.78 -5.42
CA ASP A 75 22.24 9.85 -6.09
C ASP A 75 21.47 10.73 -5.09
N VAL A 76 20.80 10.11 -4.12
CA VAL A 76 20.10 10.82 -3.04
C VAL A 76 21.08 11.61 -2.18
N ALA A 77 22.21 11.01 -1.79
CA ALA A 77 23.24 11.70 -1.00
C ALA A 77 23.82 12.90 -1.75
N GLN A 78 24.05 12.76 -3.06
CA GLN A 78 24.52 13.85 -3.92
C GLN A 78 23.47 14.96 -4.00
N ALA A 79 22.20 14.61 -4.21
CA ALA A 79 21.10 15.57 -4.27
C ALA A 79 20.98 16.39 -2.98
N ILE A 80 21.11 15.74 -1.81
CA ILE A 80 21.12 16.41 -0.50
C ILE A 80 22.32 17.36 -0.39
N ALA A 81 23.51 16.93 -0.82
CA ALA A 81 24.73 17.73 -0.70
C ALA A 81 24.71 19.00 -1.58
N VAL A 82 24.01 18.96 -2.72
CA VAL A 82 23.88 20.10 -3.63
C VAL A 82 22.57 20.87 -3.45
N GLN A 83 21.75 20.50 -2.47
CA GLN A 83 20.47 21.12 -2.25
C GLN A 83 20.68 22.60 -1.86
N PRO A 84 20.06 23.55 -2.57
CA PRO A 84 20.15 24.95 -2.19
C PRO A 84 19.51 25.14 -0.81
N PRO A 85 19.98 26.12 -0.02
CA PRO A 85 19.37 26.44 1.26
C PRO A 85 17.88 26.71 1.05
N VAL A 86 17.05 26.08 1.87
CA VAL A 86 15.61 26.36 1.89
C VAL A 86 15.46 27.81 2.32
N SER A 87 14.84 28.64 1.48
CA SER A 87 14.57 30.03 1.79
C SER A 87 13.79 30.13 3.11
N GLU A 88 14.10 31.12 3.96
CA GLU A 88 13.45 31.35 5.26
C GLU A 88 11.93 31.64 5.18
N GLY A 89 11.37 31.75 3.97
CA GLY A 89 9.92 31.86 3.76
C GLY A 89 9.20 30.55 4.05
N ILE A 90 7.91 30.64 4.41
CA ILE A 90 7.09 29.46 4.72
C ILE A 90 6.97 28.60 3.45
N PRO A 91 7.56 27.39 3.40
CA PRO A 91 7.65 26.62 2.15
C PRO A 91 6.31 26.02 1.68
N TRP A 92 5.24 26.21 2.47
CA TRP A 92 3.94 25.58 2.29
C TRP A 92 2.77 26.47 2.76
N ALA A 93 2.98 27.78 2.96
CA ALA A 93 1.90 28.72 3.26
C ALA A 93 1.02 29.01 2.04
#